data_AF-A0A497E515-F1
#
_entry.id   AF-A0A497E515-F1
#
_cell.length_a   1.000
_cell.length_b   1.000
_cell.length_c   1.000
_cell.angle_alpha   90.00
_cell.angle_beta   90.00
_cell.angle_gamma   90.00
#
_symmetry.space_group_name_H-M   'P 1'
#
loop_
_entity.id
_entity.type
_entity.pdbx_description
1 polymer ?
#
loop_
_entity_poly.entity_id
_entity_poly.type
_entity_poly.pdbx_seq_one_letter_code
_entity_poly.pdbx_strand_id
1 'polypeptide(L)'
;MTEHKDEIKEAHEKRMAWWRRAKFGMFIHWGVYSIPARGEWVMYQERIPKDEYRKLADEFNPEKYNPEEWVKLAKKAGMRYMVLTTRHHDGFSLFDSKVSDFTAPRTACGRDLIREYVDACRKHDMRVGFYYSLLDWRYDAYFSGPKKDPSGWKELVEYVHAQVRELMTNYGRIDVLFYDGGWPYTAEDWESEKLNKMVRALQPQIIINNRSQLPEDYETPEQYIPGTFPSPEAPKRDWETCMTLNEHWGYCKGDNNWKSPRVIVWNLARCASGGGNYLLNVGPKPDGTIPEESVRILEKVGEWMRENGESIYGTTRTQVSFPHGTTTLKENKLYLHVFYWNREFALAPYKINVKKAYFLKTGQNIDFKVRGERIIFTDLPETAPDPFDTVIVLEFEGKIESLEPFRPFT
;
A
#
# COMPACT_ATOMS: atom_id res chain seq x y z
N MET A 1 -26.23 23.50 6.79
CA MET A 1 -25.11 23.23 5.85
C MET A 1 -23.77 23.02 6.57
N THR A 2 -23.50 23.72 7.67
CA THR A 2 -22.26 23.57 8.47
C THR A 2 -22.24 22.25 9.24
N GLU A 3 -23.31 21.91 9.97
CA GLU A 3 -23.42 20.65 10.73
C GLU A 3 -23.22 19.40 9.87
N HIS A 4 -23.86 19.35 8.69
CA HIS A 4 -23.69 18.23 7.75
C HIS A 4 -22.25 18.09 7.22
N LYS A 5 -21.53 19.20 7.02
CA LYS A 5 -20.12 19.16 6.62
C LYS A 5 -19.22 18.66 7.75
N ASP A 6 -19.53 19.02 8.99
CA ASP A 6 -18.80 18.57 10.17
C ASP A 6 -19.01 17.07 10.42
N GLU A 7 -20.24 16.56 10.26
CA GLU A 7 -20.56 15.13 10.32
C GLU A 7 -19.82 14.31 9.25
N ILE A 8 -19.78 14.80 8.00
CA ILE A 8 -19.03 14.14 6.91
C ILE A 8 -17.54 14.09 7.23
N LYS A 9 -16.99 15.17 7.78
CA LYS A 9 -15.59 15.26 8.18
C LYS A 9 -15.28 14.30 9.34
N GLU A 10 -16.11 14.25 10.37
CA GLU A 10 -15.93 13.33 11.49
C GLU A 10 -15.99 11.86 11.03
N ALA A 11 -16.94 11.52 10.17
CA ALA A 11 -17.04 10.18 9.59
C ALA A 11 -15.78 9.82 8.75
N HIS A 12 -15.20 10.78 8.03
CA HIS A 12 -13.93 10.61 7.32
C HIS A 12 -12.75 10.38 8.26
N GLU A 13 -12.60 11.22 9.28
CA GLU A 13 -11.52 11.07 10.26
C GLU A 13 -11.60 9.72 10.98
N LYS A 14 -12.81 9.28 11.34
CA LYS A 14 -13.01 7.98 12.00
C LYS A 14 -12.65 6.79 11.11
N ARG A 15 -13.03 6.80 9.83
CA ARG A 15 -12.68 5.70 8.90
C ARG A 15 -11.18 5.67 8.60
N MET A 16 -10.55 6.83 8.44
CA MET A 16 -9.12 6.92 8.13
C MET A 16 -8.20 6.64 9.32
N ALA A 17 -8.69 6.77 10.56
CA ALA A 17 -7.86 6.66 11.76
C ALA A 17 -7.08 5.33 11.86
N TRP A 18 -7.70 4.19 11.55
CA TRP A 18 -6.98 2.90 11.60
C TRP A 18 -5.93 2.81 10.49
N TRP A 19 -6.26 3.30 9.30
CA TRP A 19 -5.41 3.20 8.11
C TRP A 19 -4.17 4.09 8.24
N ARG A 20 -4.32 5.31 8.76
CA ARG A 20 -3.19 6.20 9.06
C ARG A 20 -2.26 5.62 10.13
N ARG A 21 -2.79 4.81 11.06
CA ARG A 21 -1.98 4.09 12.06
C ARG A 21 -1.31 2.84 11.49
N ALA A 22 -1.91 2.20 10.50
CA ALA A 22 -1.46 0.95 9.92
C ALA A 22 -0.10 1.07 9.21
N LYS A 23 0.09 2.13 8.41
CA LYS A 23 1.29 2.47 7.63
C LYS A 23 1.79 1.44 6.61
N PHE A 24 1.55 0.15 6.81
CA PHE A 24 2.13 -0.92 6.00
C PHE A 24 1.10 -1.99 5.66
N GLY A 25 0.95 -2.26 4.36
CA GLY A 25 0.02 -3.24 3.82
C GLY A 25 0.64 -4.14 2.76
N MET A 26 -0.02 -5.27 2.48
CA MET A 26 0.34 -6.18 1.39
C MET A 26 -0.56 -5.93 0.17
N PHE A 27 0.03 -5.71 -0.99
CA PHE A 27 -0.67 -5.85 -2.26
C PHE A 27 -0.50 -7.28 -2.79
N ILE A 28 -1.51 -7.83 -3.43
CA ILE A 28 -1.45 -9.15 -4.07
C ILE A 28 -2.06 -9.05 -5.45
N HIS A 29 -1.23 -9.26 -6.47
CA HIS A 29 -1.66 -9.40 -7.86
C HIS A 29 -1.61 -10.86 -8.28
N TRP A 30 -2.79 -11.47 -8.35
CA TRP A 30 -2.95 -12.85 -8.74
C TRP A 30 -4.15 -13.07 -9.67
N GLY A 31 -4.01 -14.01 -10.60
CA GLY A 31 -4.98 -14.30 -11.64
C GLY A 31 -4.40 -15.23 -12.70
N VAL A 32 -5.15 -15.46 -13.77
CA VAL A 32 -4.75 -16.34 -14.88
C VAL A 32 -3.44 -15.90 -15.55
N TYR A 33 -3.09 -14.61 -15.52
CA TYR A 33 -1.79 -14.10 -15.99
C TYR A 33 -0.58 -14.69 -15.26
N SER A 34 -0.78 -15.30 -14.08
CA SER A 34 0.32 -16.00 -13.40
C SER A 34 0.79 -17.22 -14.19
N ILE A 35 -0.07 -17.85 -15.02
CA ILE A 35 0.25 -19.05 -15.83
C ILE A 35 1.30 -18.74 -16.91
N PRO A 36 1.09 -17.76 -17.81
CA PRO A 36 2.12 -17.34 -18.75
C PRO A 36 3.36 -16.73 -18.06
N ALA A 37 3.20 -16.29 -16.80
CA ALA A 37 4.27 -15.93 -15.87
C ALA A 37 5.24 -14.86 -16.41
N ARG A 38 4.69 -13.80 -17.02
CA ARG A 38 5.45 -12.69 -17.60
C ARG A 38 4.72 -11.34 -17.48
N GLY A 39 4.06 -11.16 -16.35
CA GLY A 39 3.34 -9.92 -16.01
C GLY A 39 1.85 -9.95 -16.35
N GLU A 40 1.08 -9.19 -15.60
CA GLU A 40 -0.38 -9.06 -15.69
C GLU A 40 -0.88 -8.32 -16.93
N TRP A 41 0.04 -7.67 -17.67
CA TRP A 41 -0.24 -6.99 -18.93
C TRP A 41 -0.06 -7.86 -20.18
N VAL A 42 0.31 -9.13 -20.02
CA VAL A 42 0.65 -10.03 -21.12
C VAL A 42 -0.44 -10.13 -22.19
N MET A 43 -1.74 -10.18 -21.80
CA MET A 43 -2.84 -10.20 -22.76
C MET A 43 -2.79 -9.00 -23.72
N TYR A 44 -2.59 -7.80 -23.18
CA TYR A 44 -2.55 -6.56 -23.95
C TYR A 44 -1.24 -6.40 -24.73
N GLN A 45 -0.10 -6.63 -24.07
CA GLN A 45 1.23 -6.38 -24.63
C GLN A 45 1.56 -7.35 -25.78
N GLU A 46 1.17 -8.61 -25.66
CA GLU A 46 1.38 -9.63 -26.70
C GLU A 46 0.21 -9.73 -27.68
N ARG A 47 -0.83 -8.89 -27.51
CA ARG A 47 -2.05 -8.90 -28.35
C ARG A 47 -2.72 -10.27 -28.40
N ILE A 48 -2.74 -10.99 -27.28
CA ILE A 48 -3.34 -12.32 -27.18
C ILE A 48 -4.85 -12.19 -27.43
N PRO A 49 -5.43 -12.90 -28.42
CA PRO A 49 -6.86 -12.88 -28.66
C PRO A 49 -7.67 -13.31 -27.44
N LYS A 50 -8.85 -12.70 -27.24
CA LYS A 50 -9.72 -12.94 -26.07
C LYS A 50 -10.03 -14.44 -25.87
N ASP A 51 -10.37 -15.14 -26.94
CA ASP A 51 -10.71 -16.57 -26.90
C ASP A 51 -9.49 -17.47 -26.64
N GLU A 52 -8.30 -17.02 -27.02
CA GLU A 52 -7.06 -17.72 -26.69
C GLU A 52 -6.71 -17.52 -25.22
N TYR A 53 -6.73 -16.27 -24.74
CA TYR A 53 -6.43 -15.93 -23.35
C TYR A 53 -7.43 -16.55 -22.37
N ARG A 54 -8.71 -16.65 -22.76
CA ARG A 54 -9.76 -17.27 -21.94
C ARG A 54 -9.45 -18.71 -21.54
N LYS A 55 -8.72 -19.47 -22.38
CA LYS A 55 -8.35 -20.87 -22.11
C LYS A 55 -7.45 -21.03 -20.89
N LEU A 56 -6.74 -19.97 -20.48
CA LEU A 56 -5.95 -19.99 -19.25
C LEU A 56 -6.83 -20.27 -18.01
N ALA A 57 -8.11 -19.92 -18.03
CA ALA A 57 -9.02 -20.23 -16.94
C ALA A 57 -9.37 -21.74 -16.82
N ASP A 58 -9.18 -22.51 -17.91
CA ASP A 58 -9.32 -23.97 -17.91
C ASP A 58 -8.06 -24.67 -17.37
N GLU A 59 -6.94 -23.95 -17.29
CA GLU A 59 -5.67 -24.42 -16.72
C GLU A 59 -5.45 -23.93 -15.27
N PHE A 60 -6.14 -22.86 -14.87
CA PHE A 60 -5.97 -22.25 -13.56
C PHE A 60 -6.61 -23.08 -12.44
N ASN A 61 -5.81 -23.97 -11.86
CA ASN A 61 -6.17 -24.79 -10.70
C ASN A 61 -5.10 -24.66 -9.58
N PRO A 62 -5.25 -23.71 -8.65
CA PRO A 62 -4.21 -23.39 -7.67
C PRO A 62 -4.22 -24.33 -6.47
N GLU A 63 -3.68 -25.54 -6.65
CA GLU A 63 -3.73 -26.64 -5.66
C GLU A 63 -3.05 -26.32 -4.32
N LYS A 64 -2.10 -25.40 -4.29
CA LYS A 64 -1.36 -25.00 -3.08
C LYS A 64 -1.82 -23.65 -2.53
N TYR A 65 -2.90 -23.08 -3.06
CA TYR A 65 -3.46 -21.86 -2.52
C TYR A 65 -4.00 -22.09 -1.10
N ASN A 66 -3.31 -21.45 -0.15
CA ASN A 66 -3.72 -21.38 1.24
C ASN A 66 -3.59 -19.92 1.72
N PRO A 67 -4.69 -19.16 1.77
CA PRO A 67 -4.64 -17.75 2.16
C PRO A 67 -4.25 -17.55 3.63
N GLU A 68 -4.37 -18.56 4.50
CA GLU A 68 -3.84 -18.44 5.87
C GLU A 68 -2.32 -18.25 5.87
N GLU A 69 -1.59 -18.91 4.97
CA GLU A 69 -0.14 -18.72 4.86
C GLU A 69 0.21 -17.33 4.35
N TRP A 70 -0.60 -16.76 3.45
CA TRP A 70 -0.41 -15.38 2.99
C TRP A 70 -0.63 -14.39 4.14
N VAL A 71 -1.70 -14.56 4.92
CA VAL A 71 -2.01 -13.69 6.06
C VAL A 71 -0.96 -13.82 7.16
N LYS A 72 -0.49 -15.04 7.46
CA LYS A 72 0.60 -15.27 8.41
C LYS A 72 1.88 -14.58 7.96
N LEU A 73 2.24 -14.66 6.68
CA LEU A 73 3.40 -13.96 6.13
C LEU A 73 3.25 -12.44 6.27
N ALA A 74 2.10 -11.88 5.88
CA ALA A 74 1.82 -10.46 6.02
C ALA A 74 1.96 -9.99 7.48
N LYS A 75 1.37 -10.73 8.43
CA LYS A 75 1.51 -10.42 9.88
C LYS A 75 2.95 -10.53 10.35
N LYS A 76 3.69 -11.57 9.93
CA LYS A 76 5.09 -11.76 10.26
C LYS A 76 5.95 -10.60 9.75
N ALA A 77 5.64 -10.06 8.57
CA ALA A 77 6.29 -8.89 7.99
C ALA A 77 5.93 -7.55 8.69
N GLY A 78 4.89 -7.54 9.53
CA GLY A 78 4.38 -6.32 10.17
C GLY A 78 3.25 -5.61 9.40
N MET A 79 2.72 -6.19 8.34
CA MET A 79 1.61 -5.57 7.61
C MET A 79 0.31 -5.66 8.42
N ARG A 80 -0.57 -4.67 8.24
CA ARG A 80 -1.82 -4.49 9.00
C ARG A 80 -3.09 -4.60 8.17
N TYR A 81 -2.94 -4.65 6.85
CA TYR A 81 -4.02 -4.85 5.90
C TYR A 81 -3.46 -5.50 4.64
N MET A 82 -4.35 -6.11 3.85
CA MET A 82 -4.02 -6.75 2.59
C MET A 82 -5.00 -6.25 1.51
N VAL A 83 -4.55 -6.13 0.26
CA VAL A 83 -5.36 -5.74 -0.89
C VAL A 83 -5.13 -6.78 -1.99
N LEU A 84 -6.16 -7.55 -2.33
CA LEU A 84 -6.09 -8.61 -3.35
C LEU A 84 -6.86 -8.22 -4.61
N THR A 85 -6.28 -8.48 -5.78
CA THR A 85 -6.96 -8.36 -7.08
C THR A 85 -8.17 -9.27 -7.16
N THR A 86 -9.37 -8.73 -6.94
CA THR A 86 -10.63 -9.47 -7.16
C THR A 86 -10.85 -9.72 -8.64
N ARG A 87 -10.46 -8.75 -9.46
CA ARG A 87 -10.44 -8.77 -10.92
C ARG A 87 -9.37 -7.80 -11.42
N HIS A 88 -8.52 -8.24 -12.34
CA HIS A 88 -7.55 -7.38 -13.02
C HIS A 88 -8.06 -6.96 -14.41
N HIS A 89 -7.22 -6.28 -15.18
CA HIS A 89 -7.53 -5.76 -16.51
C HIS A 89 -7.99 -6.81 -17.54
N ASP A 90 -7.55 -8.06 -17.38
CA ASP A 90 -7.95 -9.17 -18.26
C ASP A 90 -9.40 -9.64 -18.04
N GLY A 91 -10.06 -9.12 -17.00
CA GLY A 91 -11.45 -9.41 -16.67
C GLY A 91 -11.69 -10.72 -15.94
N PHE A 92 -10.65 -11.51 -15.65
CA PHE A 92 -10.80 -12.75 -14.88
C PHE A 92 -11.13 -12.44 -13.42
N SER A 93 -12.27 -12.93 -12.94
CA SER A 93 -12.72 -12.68 -11.57
C SER A 93 -12.32 -13.84 -10.65
N LEU A 94 -11.62 -13.55 -9.55
CA LEU A 94 -11.27 -14.54 -8.52
C LEU A 94 -12.46 -14.95 -7.62
N PHE A 95 -13.65 -14.42 -7.89
CA PHE A 95 -14.85 -14.51 -7.06
C PHE A 95 -16.07 -14.97 -7.88
N ASP A 96 -17.13 -15.47 -7.22
CA ASP A 96 -18.33 -15.94 -7.93
C ASP A 96 -19.23 -14.76 -8.32
N SER A 97 -18.95 -14.19 -9.49
CA SER A 97 -19.80 -13.17 -10.10
C SER A 97 -20.95 -13.81 -10.87
N LYS A 98 -22.17 -13.28 -10.72
CA LYS A 98 -23.35 -13.74 -11.47
C LYS A 98 -23.47 -13.11 -12.85
N VAL A 99 -22.70 -12.06 -13.11
CA VAL A 99 -22.70 -11.32 -14.38
C VAL A 99 -21.51 -11.68 -15.29
N SER A 100 -20.70 -12.67 -14.90
CA SER A 100 -19.57 -13.17 -15.68
C SER A 100 -19.46 -14.69 -15.59
N ASP A 101 -19.04 -15.33 -16.67
CA ASP A 101 -18.68 -16.74 -16.69
C ASP A 101 -17.15 -16.97 -16.67
N PHE A 102 -16.37 -15.89 -16.81
CA PHE A 102 -14.91 -15.90 -16.77
C PHE A 102 -14.42 -15.68 -15.33
N THR A 103 -14.71 -16.66 -14.48
CA THR A 103 -14.45 -16.57 -13.03
C THR A 103 -13.84 -17.87 -12.50
N ALA A 104 -13.03 -17.77 -11.44
CA ALA A 104 -12.44 -18.95 -10.81
C ALA A 104 -13.48 -20.01 -10.38
N PRO A 105 -14.65 -19.65 -9.79
CA PRO A 105 -15.69 -20.63 -9.45
C PRO A 105 -16.35 -21.33 -10.65
N ARG A 106 -16.32 -20.73 -11.84
CA ARG A 106 -17.04 -21.24 -13.03
C ARG A 106 -16.12 -21.90 -14.06
N THR A 107 -14.82 -21.91 -13.80
CA THR A 107 -13.81 -22.58 -14.63
C THR A 107 -13.09 -23.68 -13.84
N ALA A 108 -11.89 -24.11 -14.26
CA ALA A 108 -11.20 -25.26 -13.68
C ALA A 108 -10.93 -25.17 -12.17
N CYS A 109 -10.76 -23.97 -11.61
CA CYS A 109 -10.52 -23.78 -10.19
C CYS A 109 -11.71 -24.24 -9.32
N GLY A 110 -12.95 -23.96 -9.75
CA GLY A 110 -14.17 -24.35 -9.04
C GLY A 110 -14.35 -23.78 -7.63
N ARG A 111 -13.54 -22.79 -7.22
CA ARG A 111 -13.49 -22.22 -5.86
C ARG A 111 -13.62 -20.70 -5.88
N ASP A 112 -14.30 -20.16 -4.86
CA ASP A 112 -14.41 -18.73 -4.58
C ASP A 112 -13.18 -18.28 -3.77
N LEU A 113 -12.10 -17.94 -4.49
CA LEU A 113 -10.81 -17.62 -3.91
C LEU A 113 -10.86 -16.32 -3.08
N ILE A 114 -11.73 -15.37 -3.44
CA ILE A 114 -11.92 -14.16 -2.65
C ILE A 114 -12.59 -14.46 -1.32
N ARG A 115 -13.57 -15.37 -1.26
CA ARG A 115 -14.16 -15.80 0.02
C ARG A 115 -13.14 -16.42 0.95
N GLU A 116 -12.33 -17.34 0.44
CA GLU A 116 -11.26 -17.98 1.23
C GLU A 116 -10.25 -16.96 1.76
N TYR A 117 -9.85 -15.99 0.94
CA TYR A 117 -9.00 -14.87 1.35
C TYR A 117 -9.63 -14.04 2.47
N VAL A 118 -10.89 -13.66 2.33
CA VAL A 118 -11.61 -12.86 3.32
C VAL A 118 -11.74 -13.60 4.65
N ASP A 119 -12.06 -14.89 4.60
CA ASP A 119 -12.22 -15.72 5.80
C ASP A 119 -10.88 -15.90 6.54
N ALA A 120 -9.78 -16.12 5.80
CA ALA A 120 -8.44 -16.17 6.38
C ALA A 120 -8.02 -14.82 7.01
N CYS A 121 -8.29 -13.71 6.34
CA CYS A 121 -8.01 -12.38 6.89
C CYS A 121 -8.78 -12.16 8.21
N ARG A 122 -10.08 -12.48 8.23
CA ARG A 122 -10.91 -12.35 9.44
C ARG A 122 -10.45 -13.23 10.58
N LYS A 123 -10.12 -14.49 10.29
CA LYS A 123 -9.58 -15.44 11.29
C LYS A 123 -8.35 -14.88 12.02
N HIS A 124 -7.56 -14.05 11.34
CA HIS A 124 -6.32 -13.51 11.85
C HIS A 124 -6.36 -12.01 12.16
N ASP A 125 -7.55 -11.40 12.24
CA ASP A 125 -7.74 -9.96 12.49
C ASP A 125 -6.92 -9.06 11.52
N MET A 126 -6.91 -9.47 10.25
CA MET A 126 -6.32 -8.72 9.15
C MET A 126 -7.39 -7.91 8.44
N ARG A 127 -7.13 -6.62 8.22
CA ARG A 127 -8.01 -5.73 7.48
C ARG A 127 -8.08 -6.16 6.01
N VAL A 128 -9.30 -6.18 5.48
CA VAL A 128 -9.61 -6.75 4.16
C VAL A 128 -9.71 -5.64 3.12
N GLY A 129 -8.86 -5.70 2.12
CA GLY A 129 -8.90 -4.83 0.94
C GLY A 129 -9.13 -5.62 -0.34
N PHE A 130 -9.87 -5.00 -1.26
CA PHE A 130 -10.10 -5.48 -2.62
C PHE A 130 -9.52 -4.49 -3.61
N TYR A 131 -8.73 -4.99 -4.54
CA TYR A 131 -8.46 -4.30 -5.80
C TYR A 131 -9.51 -4.69 -6.83
N TYR A 132 -9.96 -3.71 -7.61
CA TYR A 132 -10.90 -3.92 -8.70
C TYR A 132 -10.55 -3.02 -9.88
N SER A 133 -10.22 -3.62 -11.03
CA SER A 133 -10.03 -2.84 -12.25
C SER A 133 -11.37 -2.45 -12.87
N LEU A 134 -11.60 -1.17 -13.18
CA LEU A 134 -12.72 -0.66 -13.98
C LEU A 134 -12.60 -1.11 -15.44
N LEU A 135 -11.39 -0.99 -15.99
CA LEU A 135 -10.99 -1.52 -17.29
C LEU A 135 -11.25 -3.02 -17.39
N ASP A 136 -11.71 -3.46 -18.56
CA ASP A 136 -11.77 -4.87 -18.95
C ASP A 136 -11.40 -5.00 -20.44
N TRP A 137 -10.25 -5.62 -20.75
CA TRP A 137 -9.73 -5.77 -22.11
C TRP A 137 -10.62 -6.63 -23.02
N ARG A 138 -11.61 -7.32 -22.47
CA ARG A 138 -12.56 -8.12 -23.26
C ARG A 138 -13.64 -7.25 -23.91
N TYR A 139 -13.85 -6.02 -23.45
CA TYR A 139 -14.84 -5.08 -23.99
C TYR A 139 -14.21 -4.15 -25.02
N ASP A 140 -14.63 -4.26 -26.29
CA ASP A 140 -14.11 -3.39 -27.37
C ASP A 140 -14.45 -1.91 -27.13
N ALA A 141 -15.58 -1.65 -26.47
CA ALA A 141 -15.99 -0.33 -26.04
C ALA A 141 -14.95 0.39 -25.17
N TYR A 142 -14.14 -0.34 -24.39
CA TYR A 142 -13.08 0.28 -23.61
C TYR A 142 -12.00 0.91 -24.50
N PHE A 143 -11.74 0.35 -25.69
CA PHE A 143 -10.77 0.90 -26.63
C PHE A 143 -11.37 1.95 -27.56
N SER A 144 -12.64 1.78 -27.97
CA SER A 144 -13.33 2.74 -28.84
C SER A 144 -13.79 3.99 -28.08
N GLY A 145 -14.12 3.86 -26.80
CA GLY A 145 -14.61 4.91 -25.91
C GLY A 145 -16.10 5.22 -26.05
N PRO A 146 -16.69 5.89 -25.04
CA PRO A 146 -18.14 6.11 -24.91
C PRO A 146 -18.76 6.89 -26.06
N LYS A 147 -17.97 7.74 -26.74
CA LYS A 147 -18.45 8.53 -27.89
C LYS A 147 -18.63 7.70 -29.16
N LYS A 148 -17.78 6.69 -29.38
CA LYS A 148 -17.79 5.86 -30.59
C LYS A 148 -18.62 4.60 -30.42
N ASP A 149 -18.63 4.04 -29.20
CA ASP A 149 -19.42 2.87 -28.84
C ASP A 149 -20.20 3.11 -27.54
N PRO A 150 -21.28 3.93 -27.58
CA PRO A 150 -22.06 4.24 -26.38
C PRO A 150 -22.81 3.03 -25.82
N SER A 151 -23.21 2.07 -26.66
CA SER A 151 -23.94 0.88 -26.22
C SER A 151 -23.02 -0.07 -25.48
N GLY A 152 -21.88 -0.45 -26.09
CA GLY A 152 -20.91 -1.32 -25.44
C GLY A 152 -20.28 -0.67 -24.20
N TRP A 153 -20.14 0.65 -24.19
CA TRP A 153 -19.66 1.37 -23.01
C TRP A 153 -20.65 1.27 -21.85
N LYS A 154 -21.95 1.47 -22.14
CA LYS A 154 -23.01 1.30 -21.13
C LYS A 154 -23.01 -0.11 -20.56
N GLU A 155 -22.88 -1.14 -21.41
CA GLU A 155 -22.78 -2.53 -20.95
C GLU A 155 -21.57 -2.76 -20.04
N LEU A 156 -20.40 -2.21 -20.38
CA LEU A 156 -19.19 -2.28 -19.54
C LEU A 156 -19.41 -1.61 -18.17
N VAL A 157 -20.00 -0.41 -18.14
CA VAL A 157 -20.28 0.32 -16.90
C VAL A 157 -21.29 -0.44 -16.04
N GLU A 158 -22.37 -0.95 -16.62
CA GLU A 158 -23.37 -1.75 -15.90
C GLU A 158 -22.77 -3.04 -15.33
N TYR A 159 -21.94 -3.73 -16.12
CA TYR A 159 -21.18 -4.91 -15.68
C TYR A 159 -20.27 -4.58 -14.48
N VAL A 160 -19.49 -3.50 -14.58
CA VAL A 160 -18.60 -3.04 -13.51
C VAL A 160 -19.37 -2.71 -12.23
N HIS A 161 -20.46 -1.94 -12.33
CA HIS A 161 -21.26 -1.55 -11.18
C HIS A 161 -21.93 -2.77 -10.53
N ALA A 162 -22.38 -3.75 -11.33
CA ALA A 162 -22.95 -4.99 -10.83
C ALA A 162 -21.92 -5.82 -10.04
N GLN A 163 -20.72 -6.02 -10.58
CA GLN A 163 -19.65 -6.76 -9.89
C GLN A 163 -19.19 -6.07 -8.60
N VAL A 164 -19.00 -4.75 -8.61
CA VAL A 164 -18.65 -4.01 -7.40
C VAL A 164 -19.75 -4.15 -6.35
N ARG A 165 -21.03 -4.13 -6.74
CA ARG A 165 -22.13 -4.41 -5.81
C ARG A 165 -22.01 -5.80 -5.19
N GLU A 166 -21.75 -6.83 -5.98
CA GLU A 166 -21.56 -8.21 -5.49
C GLU A 166 -20.43 -8.29 -4.46
N LEU A 167 -19.30 -7.64 -4.72
CA LEU A 167 -18.15 -7.57 -3.80
C LEU A 167 -18.52 -6.87 -2.49
N MET A 168 -19.35 -5.82 -2.54
CA MET A 168 -19.77 -5.07 -1.36
C MET A 168 -20.91 -5.74 -0.58
N THR A 169 -21.58 -6.77 -1.12
CA THR A 169 -22.68 -7.46 -0.43
C THR A 169 -22.35 -8.88 0.03
N ASN A 170 -21.58 -9.63 -0.76
CA ASN A 170 -21.50 -11.08 -0.59
C ASN A 170 -20.33 -11.55 0.29
N TYR A 171 -19.43 -10.64 0.64
CA TYR A 171 -18.19 -10.94 1.33
C TYR A 171 -18.11 -10.32 2.72
N GLY A 172 -19.18 -9.73 3.26
CA GLY A 172 -19.21 -9.08 4.58
C GLY A 172 -18.54 -7.70 4.58
N ARG A 173 -17.97 -7.26 5.71
CA ARG A 173 -17.28 -5.96 5.81
C ARG A 173 -15.99 -5.97 5.00
N ILE A 174 -15.81 -4.94 4.18
CA ILE A 174 -14.59 -4.64 3.41
C ILE A 174 -14.02 -3.31 3.91
N ASP A 175 -12.71 -3.27 4.18
CA ASP A 175 -12.04 -2.10 4.75
C ASP A 175 -11.45 -1.18 3.68
N VAL A 176 -10.97 -1.71 2.56
CA VAL A 176 -10.38 -0.94 1.45
C VAL A 176 -10.93 -1.39 0.10
N LEU A 177 -11.28 -0.45 -0.77
CA LEU A 177 -11.54 -0.66 -2.19
C LEU A 177 -10.56 0.17 -3.01
N PHE A 178 -9.66 -0.52 -3.68
CA PHE A 178 -8.63 0.04 -4.54
C PHE A 178 -9.07 -0.11 -5.99
N TYR A 179 -9.60 0.96 -6.59
CA TYR A 179 -9.93 0.96 -8.01
C TYR A 179 -8.69 1.09 -8.87
N ASP A 180 -8.79 0.71 -10.13
CA ASP A 180 -7.76 0.93 -11.12
C ASP A 180 -8.32 0.89 -12.56
N GLY A 181 -7.55 1.31 -13.56
CA GLY A 181 -7.97 1.25 -14.96
C GLY A 181 -9.07 2.26 -15.36
N GLY A 182 -9.21 3.37 -14.62
CA GLY A 182 -10.18 4.42 -14.96
C GLY A 182 -9.76 5.29 -16.15
N TRP A 183 -8.46 5.30 -16.50
CA TRP A 183 -7.93 6.11 -17.60
C TRP A 183 -8.31 5.54 -18.98
N PRO A 184 -8.21 6.32 -20.07
CA PRO A 184 -8.07 7.77 -20.11
C PRO A 184 -9.41 8.51 -19.89
N TYR A 185 -10.44 7.82 -19.38
CA TYR A 185 -11.80 8.32 -19.28
C TYR A 185 -12.05 9.09 -17.98
N THR A 186 -13.13 9.87 -17.95
CA THR A 186 -13.48 10.74 -16.83
C THR A 186 -14.34 10.02 -15.79
N ALA A 187 -14.53 10.65 -14.62
CA ALA A 187 -15.47 10.17 -13.60
C ALA A 187 -16.92 10.12 -14.10
N GLU A 188 -17.28 11.01 -15.03
CA GLU A 188 -18.62 11.03 -15.64
C GLU A 188 -18.82 9.82 -16.56
N ASP A 189 -17.83 9.50 -17.41
CA ASP A 189 -17.88 8.35 -18.31
C ASP A 189 -18.10 7.03 -17.53
N TRP A 190 -17.46 6.89 -16.37
CA TRP A 190 -17.59 5.70 -15.51
C TRP A 190 -18.80 5.71 -14.57
N GLU A 191 -19.58 6.79 -14.57
CA GLU A 191 -20.61 7.05 -13.57
C GLU A 191 -20.07 6.90 -12.12
N SER A 192 -18.84 7.35 -11.87
CA SER A 192 -18.11 7.09 -10.63
C SER A 192 -18.79 7.62 -9.38
N GLU A 193 -19.50 8.76 -9.46
CA GLU A 193 -20.26 9.28 -8.33
C GLU A 193 -21.38 8.31 -7.91
N LYS A 194 -22.09 7.74 -8.88
CA LYS A 194 -23.13 6.73 -8.64
C LYS A 194 -22.53 5.45 -8.08
N LEU A 195 -21.41 4.99 -8.63
CA LEU A 195 -20.68 3.83 -8.16
C LEU A 195 -20.25 4.00 -6.69
N ASN A 196 -19.57 5.09 -6.37
CA ASN A 196 -19.04 5.32 -5.02
C ASN A 196 -20.16 5.61 -4.01
N LYS A 197 -21.25 6.26 -4.42
CA LYS A 197 -22.45 6.40 -3.59
C LYS A 197 -23.06 5.04 -3.23
N MET A 198 -23.15 4.13 -4.20
CA MET A 198 -23.59 2.75 -3.95
C MET A 198 -22.65 2.03 -2.98
N VAL A 199 -21.34 2.11 -3.21
CA VAL A 199 -20.34 1.50 -2.33
C VAL A 199 -20.46 2.02 -0.90
N ARG A 200 -20.57 3.33 -0.70
CA ARG A 200 -20.73 3.95 0.64
C ARG A 200 -22.05 3.60 1.32
N ALA A 201 -23.12 3.41 0.56
CA ALA A 201 -24.40 2.97 1.10
C ALA A 201 -24.32 1.52 1.62
N LEU A 202 -23.58 0.66 0.93
CA LEU A 202 -23.39 -0.75 1.31
C LEU A 202 -22.33 -0.94 2.40
N GLN A 203 -21.26 -0.14 2.34
CA GLN A 203 -20.09 -0.22 3.22
C GLN A 203 -19.69 1.18 3.72
N PRO A 204 -20.39 1.74 4.72
CA PRO A 204 -20.18 3.14 5.15
C PRO A 204 -18.77 3.46 5.66
N GLN A 205 -18.02 2.44 6.11
CA GLN A 205 -16.68 2.58 6.70
C GLN A 205 -15.53 2.24 5.75
N ILE A 206 -15.82 1.91 4.48
CA ILE A 206 -14.79 1.52 3.51
C ILE A 206 -13.81 2.66 3.25
N ILE A 207 -12.60 2.39 2.77
CA ILE A 207 -11.67 3.42 2.30
C ILE A 207 -11.51 3.26 0.78
N ILE A 208 -11.64 4.34 0.02
CA ILE A 208 -11.60 4.33 -1.45
C ILE A 208 -10.44 5.19 -1.97
N ASN A 209 -9.67 4.66 -2.90
CA ASN A 209 -8.58 5.41 -3.55
C ASN A 209 -9.10 6.39 -4.62
N ASN A 210 -8.21 7.24 -5.14
CA ASN A 210 -8.56 8.25 -6.13
C ASN A 210 -8.68 7.75 -7.59
N ARG A 211 -8.68 6.43 -7.83
CA ARG A 211 -8.58 5.85 -9.18
C ARG A 211 -9.91 5.59 -9.88
N SER A 212 -11.04 5.84 -9.21
CA SER A 212 -12.33 6.02 -9.88
C SER A 212 -12.47 7.40 -10.54
N GLN A 213 -11.37 8.13 -10.76
CA GLN A 213 -11.33 9.49 -11.29
C GLN A 213 -11.98 10.55 -10.37
N LEU A 214 -12.26 10.18 -9.12
CA LEU A 214 -12.71 11.06 -8.05
C LEU A 214 -11.62 11.14 -6.97
N PRO A 215 -11.48 12.24 -6.21
CA PRO A 215 -10.41 12.36 -5.20
C PRO A 215 -10.50 11.36 -4.04
N GLU A 216 -11.73 10.96 -3.68
CA GLU A 216 -12.09 10.02 -2.60
C GLU A 216 -11.31 10.21 -1.28
N ASP A 217 -10.74 9.16 -0.68
CA ASP A 217 -10.09 9.24 0.63
C ASP A 217 -8.59 9.51 0.54
N TYR A 218 -7.89 8.93 -0.45
CA TYR A 218 -6.43 9.01 -0.52
C TYR A 218 -5.88 8.94 -1.95
N GLU A 219 -4.67 9.48 -2.12
CA GLU A 219 -3.90 9.49 -3.38
C GLU A 219 -2.99 8.26 -3.52
N THR A 220 -2.73 7.82 -4.75
CA THR A 220 -1.96 6.59 -5.03
C THR A 220 -0.69 6.79 -5.88
N PRO A 221 0.38 7.40 -5.38
CA PRO A 221 1.69 7.38 -6.04
C PRO A 221 2.13 5.94 -6.36
N GLU A 222 2.50 5.65 -7.60
CA GLU A 222 2.85 4.28 -8.02
C GLU A 222 4.33 4.16 -8.38
N GLN A 223 5.03 3.18 -7.79
CA GLN A 223 6.47 2.95 -8.01
C GLN A 223 7.39 4.12 -7.60
N TYR A 224 6.89 5.16 -6.93
CA TYR A 224 7.70 6.23 -6.32
C TYR A 224 7.14 6.71 -4.98
N ILE A 225 8.03 7.17 -4.10
CA ILE A 225 7.66 7.83 -2.85
C ILE A 225 7.71 9.34 -3.09
N PRO A 226 6.60 10.07 -2.92
CA PRO A 226 6.62 11.53 -2.99
C PRO A 226 7.49 12.10 -1.87
N GLY A 227 8.09 13.27 -2.12
CA GLY A 227 9.02 13.88 -1.17
C GLY A 227 8.42 14.15 0.20
N THR A 228 9.26 14.16 1.23
CA THR A 228 8.88 14.60 2.59
C THR A 228 9.20 16.08 2.77
N PHE A 229 8.67 16.72 3.81
CA PHE A 229 9.00 18.11 4.13
C PHE A 229 10.54 18.32 4.15
N PRO A 230 11.07 19.43 3.60
CA PRO A 230 10.37 20.60 3.04
C PRO A 230 10.04 20.51 1.54
N SER A 231 10.06 19.32 0.93
CA SER A 231 9.82 19.19 -0.51
C SER A 231 8.47 19.79 -0.93
N PRO A 232 8.41 20.60 -2.00
CA PRO A 232 7.15 21.10 -2.56
C PRO A 232 6.27 19.96 -3.11
N GLU A 233 6.84 18.78 -3.35
CA GLU A 233 6.14 17.58 -3.80
C GLU A 233 5.46 16.81 -2.65
N ALA A 234 5.59 17.28 -1.40
CA ALA A 234 4.96 16.64 -0.26
C ALA A 234 3.42 16.62 -0.41
N PRO A 235 2.76 15.44 -0.38
CA PRO A 235 1.33 15.35 -0.63
C PRO A 235 0.51 16.10 0.41
N LYS A 236 -0.59 16.74 0.03
CA LYS A 236 -1.45 17.47 0.98
C LYS A 236 -2.56 16.61 1.59
N ARG A 237 -2.90 15.50 0.93
CA ARG A 237 -3.92 14.53 1.34
C ARG A 237 -3.27 13.29 1.95
N ASP A 238 -4.09 12.41 2.52
CA ASP A 238 -3.67 11.05 2.79
C ASP A 238 -3.23 10.38 1.47
N TRP A 239 -2.18 9.57 1.53
CA TRP A 239 -1.61 8.96 0.34
C TRP A 239 -0.97 7.62 0.69
N GLU A 240 -0.94 6.72 -0.28
CA GLU A 240 -0.34 5.39 -0.17
C GLU A 240 0.42 5.10 -1.44
N THR A 241 1.73 4.85 -1.29
CA THR A 241 2.49 4.37 -2.43
C THR A 241 2.36 2.86 -2.54
N CYS A 242 2.00 2.40 -3.73
CA CYS A 242 2.09 1.00 -4.08
C CYS A 242 3.44 0.75 -4.78
N MET A 243 4.15 -0.31 -4.35
CA MET A 243 5.37 -0.74 -5.03
C MET A 243 5.51 -2.26 -5.13
N THR A 244 6.22 -2.70 -6.14
CA THR A 244 6.61 -4.09 -6.40
C THR A 244 7.83 -4.53 -5.59
N LEU A 245 7.90 -5.81 -5.21
CA LEU A 245 9.12 -6.40 -4.64
C LEU A 245 10.24 -6.60 -5.67
N ASN A 246 9.89 -6.98 -6.90
CA ASN A 246 10.74 -7.00 -8.08
C ASN A 246 10.27 -5.92 -9.07
N GLU A 247 10.30 -6.14 -10.38
CA GLU A 247 9.84 -5.19 -11.40
C GLU A 247 8.41 -5.46 -11.92
N HIS A 248 7.69 -6.46 -11.36
CA HIS A 248 6.35 -6.84 -11.81
C HIS A 248 5.32 -6.88 -10.67
N TRP A 249 4.06 -6.60 -11.01
CA TRP A 249 2.94 -6.79 -10.07
C TRP A 249 2.52 -8.27 -10.03
N GLY A 250 2.08 -8.80 -11.17
CA GLY A 250 1.79 -10.22 -11.36
C GLY A 250 3.07 -11.05 -11.43
N TYR A 251 2.94 -12.37 -11.21
CA TYR A 251 4.08 -13.27 -11.26
C TYR A 251 4.80 -13.21 -12.62
N CYS A 252 6.10 -12.93 -12.58
CA CYS A 252 7.00 -12.97 -13.73
C CYS A 252 8.15 -13.93 -13.41
N LYS A 253 8.19 -15.09 -14.08
CA LYS A 253 9.16 -16.16 -13.80
C LYS A 253 10.60 -15.74 -14.10
N GLY A 254 10.79 -14.86 -15.09
CA GLY A 254 12.11 -14.38 -15.50
C GLY A 254 12.66 -13.23 -14.66
N ASP A 255 11.82 -12.58 -13.84
CA ASP A 255 12.20 -11.40 -13.09
C ASP A 255 12.82 -11.76 -11.73
N ASN A 256 14.14 -11.63 -11.66
CA ASN A 256 14.94 -11.85 -10.46
C ASN A 256 15.51 -10.55 -9.88
N ASN A 257 15.04 -9.38 -10.32
CA ASN A 257 15.53 -8.09 -9.83
C ASN A 257 14.85 -7.69 -8.51
N TRP A 258 15.09 -8.48 -7.47
CA TRP A 258 14.45 -8.30 -6.17
C TRP A 258 15.05 -7.14 -5.38
N LYS A 259 14.19 -6.28 -4.83
CA LYS A 259 14.57 -5.26 -3.86
C LYS A 259 15.07 -5.93 -2.56
N SER A 260 16.14 -5.40 -1.99
CA SER A 260 16.65 -5.89 -0.71
C SER A 260 15.74 -5.50 0.48
N PRO A 261 15.76 -6.25 1.60
CA PRO A 261 15.03 -5.86 2.82
C PRO A 261 15.34 -4.43 3.30
N ARG A 262 16.60 -3.99 3.13
CA ARG A 262 17.02 -2.62 3.45
C ARG A 262 16.24 -1.57 2.66
N VAL A 263 16.06 -1.78 1.36
CA VAL A 263 15.29 -0.86 0.50
C VAL A 263 13.83 -0.80 0.97
N ILE A 264 13.24 -1.95 1.33
CA ILE A 264 11.86 -2.02 1.81
C ILE A 264 11.70 -1.26 3.14
N VAL A 265 12.61 -1.46 4.09
CA VAL A 265 12.61 -0.74 5.38
C VAL A 265 12.77 0.77 5.17
N TRP A 266 13.70 1.20 4.31
CA TRP A 266 13.90 2.63 4.01
C TRP A 266 12.67 3.26 3.35
N ASN A 267 12.05 2.55 2.42
CA ASN A 267 10.82 2.99 1.76
C ASN A 267 9.70 3.15 2.78
N LEU A 268 9.52 2.17 3.66
CA LEU A 268 8.51 2.23 4.73
C LEU A 268 8.72 3.42 5.67
N ALA A 269 9.97 3.65 6.12
CA ALA A 269 10.31 4.78 6.96
C ALA A 269 10.06 6.13 6.26
N ARG A 270 10.40 6.24 4.96
CA ARG A 270 10.11 7.44 4.16
C ARG A 270 8.62 7.69 3.99
N CYS A 271 7.83 6.64 3.74
CA CYS A 271 6.37 6.75 3.70
C CYS A 271 5.80 7.25 5.03
N ALA A 272 6.22 6.64 6.14
CA ALA A 272 5.79 7.03 7.48
C ALA A 272 6.17 8.50 7.80
N SER A 273 7.40 8.91 7.46
CA SER A 273 7.91 10.28 7.57
C SER A 273 7.07 11.29 6.78
N GLY A 274 6.71 10.93 5.55
CA GLY A 274 5.80 11.69 4.69
C GLY A 274 4.32 11.56 5.07
N GLY A 275 4.01 10.87 6.17
CA GLY A 275 2.66 10.66 6.67
C GLY A 275 1.79 9.71 5.84
N GLY A 276 2.34 9.08 4.80
CA GLY A 276 1.63 8.13 3.95
C GLY A 276 1.77 6.68 4.42
N ASN A 277 1.18 5.80 3.63
CA ASN A 277 1.28 4.35 3.77
C ASN A 277 2.13 3.73 2.66
N TYR A 278 2.62 2.52 2.91
CA TYR A 278 3.35 1.70 1.96
C TYR A 278 2.60 0.40 1.68
N LEU A 279 2.19 0.20 0.44
CA LEU A 279 1.52 -1.00 -0.05
C LEU A 279 2.50 -1.83 -0.88
N LEU A 280 3.07 -2.86 -0.28
CA LEU A 280 4.11 -3.66 -0.91
C LEU A 280 3.53 -4.91 -1.56
N ASN A 281 3.79 -5.09 -2.84
CA ASN A 281 3.21 -6.17 -3.64
C ASN A 281 3.96 -7.49 -3.57
N VAL A 282 3.19 -8.59 -3.57
CA VAL A 282 3.61 -9.93 -3.97
C VAL A 282 2.82 -10.39 -5.19
N GLY A 283 3.47 -11.11 -6.10
CA GLY A 283 2.83 -11.78 -7.24
C GLY A 283 2.87 -13.31 -7.06
N PRO A 284 1.82 -13.96 -6.54
CA PRO A 284 1.80 -15.41 -6.34
C PRO A 284 1.88 -16.20 -7.65
N LYS A 285 2.47 -17.39 -7.58
CA LYS A 285 2.58 -18.35 -8.69
C LYS A 285 1.20 -18.93 -9.07
N PRO A 286 1.06 -19.59 -10.22
CA PRO A 286 -0.18 -20.27 -10.62
C PRO A 286 -0.74 -21.26 -9.60
N ASP A 287 0.15 -21.93 -8.87
CA ASP A 287 -0.25 -22.91 -7.85
C ASP A 287 -0.76 -22.28 -6.55
N GLY A 288 -0.72 -20.95 -6.42
CA GLY A 288 -1.15 -20.20 -5.24
C GLY A 288 -0.06 -19.95 -4.19
N THR A 289 1.19 -20.37 -4.44
CA THR A 289 2.31 -20.07 -3.53
C THR A 289 2.91 -18.69 -3.80
N ILE A 290 3.28 -17.96 -2.75
CA ILE A 290 4.09 -16.74 -2.87
C ILE A 290 5.54 -17.15 -3.22
N PRO A 291 6.23 -16.48 -4.15
CA PRO A 291 7.64 -16.76 -4.47
C PRO A 291 8.54 -16.76 -3.22
N GLU A 292 9.49 -17.68 -3.16
CA GLU A 292 10.30 -17.89 -1.95
C GLU A 292 11.17 -16.67 -1.63
N GLU A 293 11.66 -15.98 -2.65
CA GLU A 293 12.40 -14.73 -2.53
C GLU A 293 11.55 -13.64 -1.85
N SER A 294 10.27 -13.54 -2.22
CA SER A 294 9.34 -12.62 -1.57
C SER A 294 9.15 -12.98 -0.09
N VAL A 295 9.01 -14.27 0.24
CA VAL A 295 8.93 -14.74 1.64
C VAL A 295 10.18 -14.35 2.42
N ARG A 296 11.37 -14.67 1.92
CA ARG A 296 12.65 -14.37 2.58
C ARG A 296 12.83 -12.88 2.84
N ILE A 297 12.49 -12.02 1.87
CA ILE A 297 12.58 -10.57 2.01
C ILE A 297 11.61 -10.07 3.10
N LEU A 298 10.35 -10.49 3.03
CA LEU A 298 9.30 -10.07 3.96
C LEU A 298 9.58 -10.55 5.39
N GLU A 299 10.16 -11.73 5.57
CA GLU A 299 10.58 -12.21 6.89
C GLU A 299 11.69 -11.33 7.50
N LYS A 300 12.67 -10.89 6.71
CA LYS A 300 13.71 -9.95 7.16
C LYS A 300 13.18 -8.57 7.48
N VAL A 301 12.22 -8.07 6.71
CA VAL A 301 11.49 -6.84 7.04
C VAL A 301 10.72 -7.02 8.35
N GLY A 302 10.09 -8.17 8.55
CA GLY A 302 9.38 -8.53 9.77
C GLY A 302 10.24 -8.63 11.03
N GLU A 303 11.48 -9.13 10.89
CA GLU A 303 12.48 -9.08 11.96
C GLU A 303 12.75 -7.63 12.40
N TRP A 304 12.97 -6.71 11.46
CA TRP A 304 13.17 -5.30 11.78
C TRP A 304 11.92 -4.64 12.38
N MET A 305 10.73 -4.90 11.81
CA MET A 305 9.47 -4.34 12.28
C MET A 305 9.09 -4.77 13.70
N ARG A 306 9.56 -5.93 14.17
CA ARG A 306 9.35 -6.38 15.55
C ARG A 306 10.04 -5.50 16.57
N GLU A 307 11.28 -5.11 16.27
CA GLU A 307 12.12 -4.32 17.17
C GLU A 307 11.88 -2.82 17.02
N ASN A 308 11.54 -2.36 15.82
CA ASN A 308 11.48 -0.94 15.49
C ASN A 308 10.08 -0.45 15.09
N GLY A 309 9.06 -1.30 15.10
CA GLY A 309 7.73 -0.95 14.58
C GLY A 309 7.06 0.25 15.27
N GLU A 310 7.46 0.60 16.51
CA GLU A 310 6.97 1.81 17.20
C GLU A 310 7.31 3.10 16.43
N SER A 311 8.43 3.14 15.70
CA SER A 311 8.82 4.28 14.87
C SER A 311 8.06 4.36 13.54
N ILE A 312 7.21 3.38 13.25
CA ILE A 312 6.36 3.33 12.05
C ILE A 312 4.88 3.49 12.44
N TYR A 313 4.35 2.58 13.26
CA TYR A 313 2.91 2.55 13.50
C TYR A 313 2.39 3.75 14.29
N GLY A 314 1.41 4.44 13.70
CA GLY A 314 0.78 5.61 14.30
C GLY A 314 1.67 6.85 14.33
N THR A 315 2.78 6.86 13.60
CA THR A 315 3.59 8.07 13.46
C THR A 315 2.95 9.07 12.50
N THR A 316 3.29 10.33 12.69
CA THR A 316 2.84 11.47 11.91
C THR A 316 4.01 12.14 11.20
N ARG A 317 3.67 13.02 10.25
CA ARG A 317 4.63 13.90 9.61
C ARG A 317 5.37 14.75 10.63
N THR A 318 6.61 15.06 10.30
CA THR A 318 7.46 15.98 11.06
C THR A 318 8.13 16.96 10.11
N GLN A 319 8.45 18.15 10.64
CA GLN A 319 9.20 19.17 9.93
C GLN A 319 10.72 19.00 10.10
N VAL A 320 11.13 17.96 10.82
CA VAL A 320 12.55 17.66 11.07
C VAL A 320 13.13 16.90 9.90
N SER A 321 13.91 17.60 9.07
CA SER A 321 14.77 16.98 8.07
C SER A 321 15.99 16.36 8.73
N PHE A 322 16.43 15.22 8.21
CA PHE A 322 17.60 14.51 8.70
C PHE A 322 18.44 13.96 7.53
N PRO A 323 19.57 14.60 7.18
CA PRO A 323 20.36 14.23 6.00
C PRO A 323 20.90 12.80 5.98
N HIS A 324 21.08 12.17 7.15
CA HIS A 324 21.58 10.80 7.26
C HIS A 324 20.47 9.73 7.13
N GLY A 325 19.22 10.13 6.89
CA GLY A 325 18.12 9.21 6.63
C GLY A 325 16.77 9.90 6.58
N THR A 326 15.89 9.59 7.54
CA THR A 326 14.60 10.28 7.69
C THR A 326 14.14 10.31 9.14
N THR A 327 12.98 10.90 9.40
CA THR A 327 12.44 11.03 10.75
C THR A 327 10.95 10.71 10.78
N THR A 328 10.48 10.19 11.91
CA THR A 328 9.05 10.07 12.18
C THR A 328 8.76 10.63 13.57
N LEU A 329 7.51 11.04 13.80
CA LEU A 329 7.10 11.64 15.06
C LEU A 329 5.90 10.91 15.64
N LYS A 330 5.92 10.65 16.95
CA LYS A 330 4.77 10.16 17.69
C LYS A 330 4.77 10.79 19.06
N GLU A 331 3.73 11.56 19.36
CA GLU A 331 3.60 12.26 20.64
C GLU A 331 4.87 13.10 20.93
N ASN A 332 5.58 12.79 22.00
CA ASN A 332 6.81 13.47 22.42
C ASN A 332 8.10 12.69 22.07
N LYS A 333 8.01 11.74 21.13
CA LYS A 333 9.13 10.94 20.62
C LYS A 333 9.39 11.27 19.14
N LEU A 334 10.58 11.77 18.86
CA LEU A 334 11.11 11.92 17.51
C LEU A 334 12.04 10.73 17.22
N TYR A 335 11.73 9.95 16.19
CA TYR A 335 12.55 8.84 15.76
C TYR A 335 13.45 9.28 14.62
N LEU A 336 14.75 9.10 14.77
CA LEU A 336 15.74 9.28 13.71
C LEU A 336 16.03 7.92 13.08
N HIS A 337 15.62 7.75 11.83
CA HIS A 337 15.95 6.60 11.02
C HIS A 337 17.30 6.86 10.34
N VAL A 338 18.35 6.16 10.79
CA VAL A 338 19.73 6.41 10.36
C VAL A 338 20.11 5.43 9.25
N PHE A 339 19.86 5.85 8.01
CA PHE A 339 20.15 5.07 6.81
C PHE A 339 21.65 5.03 6.50
N TYR A 340 22.34 6.13 6.78
CA TYR A 340 23.78 6.29 6.55
C TYR A 340 24.49 6.40 7.89
N TRP A 341 24.85 5.24 8.45
CA TRP A 341 25.47 5.15 9.76
C TRP A 341 26.85 5.82 9.80
N ASN A 342 27.11 6.57 10.87
CA ASN A 342 28.43 7.10 11.20
C ASN A 342 28.59 7.15 12.72
N ARG A 343 29.83 7.23 13.20
CA ARG A 343 30.15 7.31 14.63
C ARG A 343 29.81 8.66 15.26
N GLU A 344 29.65 9.67 14.42
CA GLU A 344 29.26 11.03 14.80
C GLU A 344 28.35 11.63 13.74
N PHE A 345 27.31 12.33 14.20
CA PHE A 345 26.50 13.22 13.39
C PHE A 345 25.77 14.24 14.27
N ALA A 346 25.17 15.25 13.64
CA ALA A 346 24.37 16.25 14.32
C ALA A 346 23.00 16.40 13.67
N LEU A 347 21.98 16.59 14.50
CA LEU A 347 20.65 17.05 14.08
C LEU A 347 20.59 18.58 14.23
N ALA A 348 20.35 19.28 13.12
CA ALA A 348 20.35 20.74 13.04
C ALA A 348 19.59 21.22 11.77
N PRO A 349 19.12 22.48 11.71
CA PRO A 349 19.09 23.49 12.77
C PRO A 349 17.77 23.45 13.55
N TYR A 350 17.77 22.83 14.73
CA TYR A 350 16.55 22.64 15.53
C TYR A 350 16.78 23.01 16.99
N LYS A 351 15.80 23.69 17.59
CA LYS A 351 15.70 23.78 19.05
C LYS A 351 14.72 22.73 19.53
N ILE A 352 15.25 21.75 20.24
CA ILE A 352 14.48 20.66 20.85
C ILE A 352 15.00 20.49 22.28
N ASN A 353 14.09 20.54 23.25
CA ASN A 353 14.40 20.24 24.65
C ASN A 353 14.45 18.71 24.84
N VAL A 354 15.50 18.09 24.29
CA VAL A 354 15.75 16.64 24.37
C VAL A 354 16.08 16.26 25.80
N LYS A 355 15.33 15.32 26.35
CA LYS A 355 15.55 14.76 27.70
C LYS A 355 16.35 13.47 27.66
N LYS A 356 16.16 12.68 26.62
CA LYS A 356 16.77 11.36 26.50
C LYS A 356 16.97 11.01 25.03
N ALA A 357 18.10 10.36 24.73
CA ALA A 357 18.35 9.70 23.47
C ALA A 357 18.71 8.23 23.71
N TYR A 358 18.19 7.31 22.90
CA TYR A 358 18.50 5.87 23.01
C TYR A 358 18.25 5.13 21.70
N PHE A 359 18.88 3.97 21.51
CA PHE A 359 18.56 3.06 20.41
C PHE A 359 17.21 2.37 20.69
N LEU A 360 16.27 2.45 19.75
CA LEU A 360 14.92 1.87 19.93
C LEU A 360 14.99 0.36 20.22
N LYS A 361 15.76 -0.38 19.41
CA LYS A 361 15.93 -1.82 19.50
C LYS A 361 16.50 -2.31 20.84
N THR A 362 17.50 -1.63 21.38
CA THR A 362 18.22 -2.11 22.58
C THR A 362 17.86 -1.37 23.86
N GLY A 363 17.22 -0.21 23.76
CA GLY A 363 17.00 0.70 24.88
C GLY A 363 18.27 1.34 25.44
N GLN A 364 19.44 1.08 24.84
CA GLN A 364 20.70 1.63 25.30
C GLN A 364 20.73 3.15 25.11
N ASN A 365 21.01 3.87 26.19
CA ASN A 365 21.14 5.31 26.16
C ASN A 365 22.30 5.75 25.26
N ILE A 366 22.10 6.89 24.60
CA ILE A 366 23.07 7.54 23.75
C ILE A 366 23.37 8.91 24.35
N ASP A 367 24.65 9.19 24.56
CA ASP A 367 25.08 10.52 25.00
C ASP A 367 24.95 11.52 23.86
N PHE A 368 24.50 12.73 24.19
CA PHE A 368 24.37 13.82 23.24
C PHE A 368 24.77 15.15 23.88
N LYS A 369 25.21 16.08 23.04
CA LYS A 369 25.53 17.46 23.45
C LYS A 369 24.66 18.43 22.67
N VAL A 370 23.94 19.30 23.38
CA VAL A 370 23.21 20.40 22.76
C VAL A 370 24.12 21.63 22.70
N ARG A 371 24.34 22.17 21.50
CA ARG A 371 25.15 23.39 21.27
C ARG A 371 24.41 24.32 20.32
N GLY A 372 23.70 25.29 20.90
CA GLY A 372 22.83 26.20 20.13
C GLY A 372 21.69 25.41 19.49
N GLU A 373 21.73 25.28 18.17
CA GLU A 373 20.68 24.68 17.32
C GLU A 373 21.05 23.27 16.84
N ARG A 374 22.08 22.70 17.47
CA ARG A 374 22.64 21.40 17.12
C ARG A 374 22.48 20.44 18.30
N ILE A 375 21.97 19.25 18.01
CA ILE A 375 22.04 18.09 18.89
C ILE A 375 23.10 17.16 18.30
N ILE A 376 24.22 17.02 18.99
CA ILE A 376 25.41 16.32 18.49
C ILE A 376 25.52 14.97 19.20
N PHE A 377 25.60 13.90 18.41
CA PHE A 377 25.85 12.54 18.89
C PHE A 377 27.29 12.18 18.57
N THR A 378 28.07 11.82 19.59
CA THR A 378 29.46 11.35 19.42
C THR A 378 29.60 9.93 19.95
N ASP A 379 30.72 9.29 19.63
CA ASP A 379 31.11 8.00 20.19
C ASP A 379 30.09 6.87 19.94
N LEU A 380 29.33 6.97 18.85
CA LEU A 380 28.41 5.90 18.44
C LEU A 380 29.21 4.64 18.04
N PRO A 381 28.58 3.45 18.14
CA PRO A 381 29.18 2.18 17.74
C PRO A 381 29.82 2.21 16.34
N GLU A 382 30.93 1.51 16.19
CA GLU A 382 31.62 1.39 14.90
C GLU A 382 30.73 0.78 13.82
N THR A 383 30.00 -0.28 14.18
CA THR A 383 29.00 -0.91 13.32
C THR A 383 27.59 -0.46 13.72
N ALA A 384 26.73 -0.22 12.72
CA ALA A 384 25.33 0.09 12.96
C ALA A 384 24.65 -1.02 13.80
N PRO A 385 23.97 -0.68 14.93
CA PRO A 385 23.21 -1.64 15.74
C PRO A 385 22.15 -2.44 14.95
N ASP A 386 21.67 -1.88 13.85
CA ASP A 386 20.84 -2.58 12.88
C ASP A 386 21.32 -2.31 11.44
N PRO A 387 21.54 -3.37 10.62
CA PRO A 387 22.09 -3.22 9.28
C PRO A 387 21.08 -2.73 8.24
N PHE A 388 19.77 -2.74 8.54
CA PHE A 388 18.74 -2.22 7.65
C PHE A 388 18.46 -0.76 7.95
N ASP A 389 18.17 -0.43 9.21
CA ASP A 389 17.92 0.93 9.67
C ASP A 389 18.07 0.99 11.19
N THR A 390 19.06 1.73 11.68
CA THR A 390 19.20 1.98 13.12
C THR A 390 18.33 3.14 13.51
N VAL A 391 17.39 2.89 14.43
CA VAL A 391 16.48 3.92 14.93
C VAL A 391 16.95 4.47 16.28
N ILE A 392 17.18 5.78 16.33
CA ILE A 392 17.43 6.53 17.57
C ILE A 392 16.16 7.25 17.98
N VAL A 393 15.74 7.09 19.23
CA VAL A 393 14.61 7.82 19.80
C VAL A 393 15.13 9.04 20.53
N LEU A 394 14.56 10.21 20.24
CA LEU A 394 14.69 11.41 21.05
C LEU A 394 13.37 11.67 21.77
N GLU A 395 13.38 11.50 23.09
CA GLU A 395 12.29 11.96 23.95
C GLU A 395 12.52 13.43 24.27
N PHE A 396 11.52 14.26 24.01
CA PHE A 396 11.62 15.70 24.20
C PHE A 396 10.41 16.25 24.97
N GLU A 397 10.55 17.46 25.48
CA GLU A 397 9.45 18.23 26.08
C GLU A 397 9.16 19.48 25.25
N GLY A 398 7.89 19.86 25.18
CA GLY A 398 7.47 21.06 24.46
C GLY A 398 7.36 20.83 22.95
N LYS A 399 7.68 21.87 22.16
CA LYS A 399 7.58 21.84 20.70
C LYS A 399 8.96 21.76 20.06
N ILE A 400 9.03 21.17 18.87
CA ILE A 400 10.20 21.25 18.00
C ILE A 400 10.13 22.56 17.22
N GLU A 401 11.13 23.42 17.40
CA GLU A 401 11.26 24.64 16.62
C GLU A 401 12.26 24.42 15.49
N SER A 402 11.75 24.38 14.25
CA SER A 402 12.58 24.46 13.05
C SER A 402 13.02 25.89 12.84
N LEU A 403 14.32 26.11 12.68
CA LEU A 403 14.87 27.42 12.40
C LEU A 403 15.15 27.58 10.92
N GLU A 404 15.24 28.83 10.43
CA GLU A 404 15.46 29.06 9.00
C GLU A 404 16.76 28.36 8.55
N PRO A 405 16.68 27.42 7.60
CA PRO A 405 17.84 26.65 7.17
C PRO A 405 18.77 27.48 6.26
N PHE A 406 18.26 28.53 5.62
CA PHE A 406 19.00 29.40 4.70
C PHE A 406 19.36 30.74 5.36
N ARG A 407 20.26 30.68 6.34
CA ARG A 407 20.86 31.89 6.94
C ARG A 407 22.32 31.65 7.31
N PRO A 408 23.15 32.70 7.44
CA PRO A 408 24.50 32.57 7.98
C PRO A 408 24.46 31.95 9.39
N PHE A 409 25.30 30.95 9.62
CA PHE A 409 25.48 30.33 10.94
C PHE A 409 26.64 31.04 11.64
N THR A 410 26.45 31.51 12.87
CA THR A 410 27.50 32.11 13.74
C THR A 410 27.90 31.18 14.86
#